data_AF-A0A521VSK1-F1
#
_entry.id   AF-A0A521VSK1-F1
#
_cell.length_a   1.000
_cell.length_b   1.000
_cell.length_c   1.000
_cell.angle_alpha   90.00
_cell.angle_beta   90.00
_cell.angle_gamma   90.00
#
_symmetry.space_group_name_H-M   'P 1'
#
loop_
_entity.id
_entity.type
_entity.pdbx_description
1 polymer ?
#
loop_
_entity_poly.entity_id
_entity_poly.type
_entity_poly.pdbx_seq_one_letter_code
_entity_poly.pdbx_strand_id
1 'polypeptide(L)'
;MMRARLIELHRRRAQLAASAQAEREQLADQLARADAALAWIGRGRAALEAARRQPLLIAAAAALLLLLRPKQALKLLAGGWSLWRLFLRVRRLWASIAPALQPRAGRGT
;
A
#
# COMPACT_ATOMS: atom_id res chain seq x y z
N MET A 1 -16.32 -3.13 53.37
CA MET A 1 -15.91 -4.19 52.41
C MET A 1 -16.24 -3.85 50.94
N MET A 2 -17.48 -3.46 50.59
CA MET A 2 -17.89 -3.18 49.19
C MET A 2 -17.11 -2.05 48.49
N ARG A 3 -16.80 -0.94 49.19
CA ARG A 3 -16.05 0.20 48.64
C ARG A 3 -14.63 -0.15 48.20
N ALA A 4 -13.94 -1.04 48.93
CA ALA A 4 -12.59 -1.48 48.59
C ALA A 4 -12.56 -2.28 47.28
N ARG A 5 -13.57 -3.14 47.06
CA ARG A 5 -13.70 -3.90 45.81
C ARG A 5 -13.97 -3.00 44.60
N LEU A 6 -14.73 -1.92 44.76
CA LEU A 6 -14.97 -0.95 43.68
C LEU A 6 -13.70 -0.19 43.28
N ILE A 7 -12.87 0.17 44.26
CA ILE A 7 -11.58 0.84 44.03
C ILE A 7 -10.61 -0.10 43.30
N GLU A 8 -10.52 -1.36 43.74
CA GLU A 8 -9.72 -2.41 43.10
C GLU A 8 -10.14 -2.62 41.63
N LEU A 9 -11.45 -2.66 41.37
CA LEU A 9 -12.00 -2.87 40.04
C LEU A 9 -11.69 -1.69 39.10
N HIS A 10 -11.81 -0.45 39.60
CA HIS A 10 -11.43 0.73 38.84
C HIS A 10 -9.93 0.76 38.52
N ARG A 11 -9.09 0.34 39.47
CA ARG A 11 -7.63 0.26 39.27
C ARG A 11 -7.26 -0.75 38.19
N ARG A 12 -7.87 -1.93 38.20
CA ARG A 12 -7.67 -2.95 37.15
C ARG A 12 -8.19 -2.50 35.79
N ARG A 13 -9.34 -1.82 35.75
CA ARG A 13 -9.86 -1.22 34.51
C ARG A 13 -8.92 -0.17 33.92
N ALA A 14 -8.37 0.70 34.77
CA ALA A 14 -7.41 1.71 34.35
C ALA A 14 -6.13 1.07 33.80
N GLN A 15 -5.63 0.01 34.44
CA GLN A 15 -4.47 -0.74 33.95
C GLN A 15 -4.74 -1.42 32.60
N LEU A 16 -5.86 -2.13 32.47
CA LEU A 16 -6.23 -2.78 31.20
C LEU A 16 -6.46 -1.76 30.07
N ALA A 17 -7.05 -0.60 30.37
CA ALA A 17 -7.23 0.47 29.41
C ALA A 17 -5.89 1.08 28.97
N ALA A 18 -4.95 1.27 29.91
CA ALA A 18 -3.61 1.76 29.60
C ALA A 18 -2.84 0.77 28.72
N SER A 19 -2.91 -0.53 29.01
CA SER A 19 -2.29 -1.57 28.18
C SER A 19 -2.90 -1.61 26.76
N ALA A 20 -4.23 -1.58 26.65
CA ALA A 20 -4.92 -1.58 25.37
C ALA A 20 -4.60 -0.31 24.54
N GLN A 21 -4.42 0.83 25.18
CA GLN A 21 -4.02 2.06 24.50
C GLN A 21 -2.59 1.96 23.97
N ALA A 22 -1.65 1.44 24.76
CA ALA A 22 -0.27 1.22 24.33
C ALA A 22 -0.17 0.24 23.14
N GLU A 23 -0.97 -0.83 23.15
CA GLU A 23 -1.04 -1.78 22.02
C GLU A 23 -1.62 -1.11 20.76
N ARG A 24 -2.65 -0.27 20.90
CA ARG A 24 -3.23 0.49 19.78
C ARG A 24 -2.23 1.47 19.19
N GLU A 25 -1.43 2.14 20.01
CA GLU A 25 -0.38 3.04 19.54
C GLU A 25 0.71 2.29 18.78
N GLN A 26 1.14 1.12 19.27
CA GLN A 26 2.10 0.26 18.55
C GLN A 26 1.56 -0.25 17.21
N LEU A 27 0.26 -0.55 17.13
CA LEU A 27 -0.39 -0.93 15.88
C LEU A 27 -0.56 0.27 14.95
N ALA A 28 -0.91 1.44 15.48
CA ALA A 28 -1.06 2.68 14.72
C ALA A 28 0.28 3.08 14.07
N ASP A 29 1.40 2.93 14.76
CA ASP A 29 2.73 3.24 14.22
C ASP A 29 3.12 2.31 13.06
N GLN A 30 2.73 1.04 13.14
CA GLN A 30 2.94 0.06 12.07
C GLN A 30 2.03 0.35 10.87
N LEU A 31 0.76 0.68 11.13
CA LEU A 31 -0.22 1.05 10.11
C LEU A 31 0.14 2.37 9.42
N ALA A 32 0.65 3.37 10.16
CA ALA A 32 1.04 4.66 9.61
C ALA A 32 2.09 4.52 8.50
N ARG A 33 3.03 3.57 8.64
CA ARG A 33 4.03 3.25 7.60
C ARG A 33 3.37 2.61 6.37
N ALA A 34 2.42 1.72 6.57
CA ALA A 34 1.66 1.09 5.49
C ALA A 34 0.77 2.10 4.76
N ASP A 35 0.09 2.98 5.49
CA ASP A 35 -0.74 4.06 4.95
C ASP A 35 0.10 5.07 4.16
N ALA A 36 1.29 5.42 4.63
CA ALA A 36 2.21 6.28 3.90
C ALA A 36 2.63 5.65 2.55
N ALA A 37 2.92 4.34 2.54
CA ALA A 37 3.23 3.61 1.32
C ALA A 37 2.02 3.54 0.36
N LEU A 38 0.83 3.25 0.89
CA LEU A 38 -0.43 3.23 0.14
C LEU A 38 -0.77 4.61 -0.45
N ALA A 39 -0.55 5.68 0.31
CA ALA A 39 -0.75 7.05 -0.16
C ALA A 39 0.19 7.42 -1.31
N TRP A 40 1.43 6.92 -1.28
CA TRP A 40 2.38 7.05 -2.39
C TRP A 40 1.89 6.31 -3.65
N ILE A 41 1.38 5.09 -3.48
CA ILE A 41 0.78 4.32 -4.59
C ILE A 41 -0.44 5.05 -5.16
N GLY A 42 -1.30 5.60 -4.29
CA GLY A 42 -2.48 6.38 -4.69
C GLY A 42 -2.10 7.62 -5.49
N ARG A 43 -1.10 8.38 -5.03
CA ARG A 43 -0.54 9.52 -5.77
C ARG A 43 0.01 9.11 -7.14
N GLY A 44 0.72 7.98 -7.22
CA GLY A 44 1.21 7.44 -8.49
C GLY A 44 0.08 7.10 -9.47
N ARG A 45 -1.02 6.50 -8.99
CA ARG A 45 -2.20 6.22 -9.83
C ARG A 45 -2.88 7.50 -10.29
N ALA A 46 -3.07 8.48 -9.41
CA ALA A 46 -3.66 9.77 -9.76
C ALA A 46 -2.81 10.51 -10.81
N ALA A 47 -1.49 10.49 -10.67
CA ALA A 47 -0.57 11.04 -11.66
C ALA A 47 -0.69 10.32 -13.01
N LEU A 48 -0.76 8.98 -13.00
CA LEU A 48 -0.94 8.16 -14.21
C LEU A 48 -2.29 8.44 -14.89
N GLU A 49 -3.33 8.68 -14.11
CA GLU A 49 -4.68 8.95 -14.60
C GLU A 49 -4.82 10.36 -15.15
N ALA A 50 -4.20 11.36 -14.51
CA ALA A 50 -4.03 12.70 -15.06
C ALA A 50 -3.23 12.67 -16.37
N ALA A 51 -2.16 11.87 -16.40
CA ALA A 51 -1.41 11.57 -17.61
C ALA A 51 -2.31 10.99 -18.72
N ARG A 52 -3.13 9.98 -18.39
CA ARG A 52 -4.07 9.38 -19.35
C ARG A 52 -5.13 10.36 -19.87
N ARG A 53 -5.51 11.37 -19.10
CA ARG A 53 -6.44 12.43 -19.55
C ARG A 53 -5.83 13.36 -20.59
N GLN A 54 -4.49 13.48 -20.63
CA GLN A 54 -3.78 14.38 -21.56
C GLN A 54 -2.65 13.64 -22.29
N PRO A 55 -2.98 12.64 -23.15
CA PRO A 55 -1.99 11.81 -23.83
C PRO A 55 -1.07 12.61 -24.75
N LEU A 56 -1.56 13.73 -25.31
CA LEU A 56 -0.79 14.63 -26.17
C LEU A 56 0.39 15.30 -25.44
N LEU A 57 0.21 15.72 -24.18
CA LEU A 57 1.30 16.34 -23.43
C LEU A 57 2.39 15.34 -23.07
N ILE A 58 2.01 14.09 -22.77
CA ILE A 58 2.98 13.01 -22.55
C ILE A 58 3.71 12.67 -23.83
N ALA A 59 2.99 12.53 -24.94
CA ALA A 59 3.59 12.25 -26.24
C ALA A 59 4.56 13.36 -26.64
N ALA A 60 4.20 14.62 -26.44
CA ALA A 60 5.06 15.77 -26.68
C ALA A 60 6.29 15.78 -25.75
N ALA A 61 6.11 15.55 -24.45
CA ALA A 61 7.22 15.47 -23.50
C ALA A 61 8.17 14.31 -23.81
N ALA A 62 7.62 13.13 -24.16
CA ALA A 62 8.39 11.96 -24.56
C ALA A 62 9.14 12.19 -25.88
N ALA A 63 8.48 12.80 -26.87
CA ALA A 63 9.09 13.16 -28.14
C ALA A 63 10.23 14.18 -27.95
N LEU A 64 10.02 15.19 -27.11
CA LEU A 64 11.03 16.19 -26.77
C LEU A 64 12.24 15.54 -26.05
N LEU A 65 11.99 14.61 -25.13
CA LEU A 65 13.04 13.81 -24.48
C LEU A 65 13.81 12.94 -25.47
N LEU A 66 13.11 12.33 -26.43
CA LEU A 66 13.70 11.55 -27.51
C LEU A 66 14.62 12.42 -28.37
N LEU A 67 14.17 13.64 -28.68
CA LEU A 67 14.87 14.58 -29.54
C LEU A 67 16.10 15.20 -28.85
N LEU A 68 15.99 15.55 -27.56
CA LEU A 68 17.10 16.13 -26.80
C LEU A 68 18.15 15.08 -26.40
N ARG A 69 17.72 13.87 -26.01
CA ARG A 69 18.59 12.87 -25.37
C ARG A 69 18.19 11.43 -25.78
N PRO A 70 18.41 11.02 -27.03
CA PRO A 70 17.99 9.69 -27.52
C PRO A 70 18.63 8.53 -26.74
N LYS A 71 19.88 8.69 -26.29
CA LYS A 71 20.58 7.70 -25.45
C LYS A 71 19.91 7.52 -24.07
N GLN A 72 19.38 8.59 -23.48
CA GLN A 72 18.67 8.51 -22.20
C GLN A 72 17.27 7.94 -22.39
N ALA A 73 16.61 8.25 -23.50
CA ALA A 73 15.35 7.63 -23.85
C ALA A 73 15.46 6.11 -24.01
N LEU A 74 16.50 5.61 -24.69
CA LEU A 74 16.78 4.17 -24.76
C LEU A 74 17.04 3.56 -23.38
N LYS A 75 17.75 4.27 -22.51
CA LYS A 75 18.01 3.83 -21.13
C LYS A 75 16.73 3.80 -20.29
N LEU A 76 15.83 4.77 -20.48
CA LEU A 76 14.49 4.79 -19.89
C LEU A 76 13.60 3.68 -20.45
N LEU A 77 13.67 3.39 -21.75
CA LEU A 77 12.94 2.29 -22.37
C LEU A 77 13.43 0.94 -21.84
N ALA A 78 14.74 0.74 -21.75
CA ALA A 78 15.34 -0.46 -21.19
C ALA A 78 15.01 -0.61 -19.69
N GLY A 79 15.07 0.48 -18.93
CA GLY A 79 14.68 0.52 -17.53
C GLY A 79 13.20 0.21 -17.33
N GLY A 80 12.34 0.86 -18.13
CA GLY A 80 10.89 0.64 -18.14
C GLY A 80 10.52 -0.80 -18.53
N TRP A 81 11.22 -1.37 -19.52
CA TRP A 81 11.04 -2.76 -19.95
C TRP A 81 11.46 -3.76 -18.86
N SER A 82 12.57 -3.48 -18.17
CA SER A 82 13.03 -4.28 -17.04
C SER A 82 12.02 -4.26 -15.89
N LEU A 83 11.54 -3.06 -15.52
CA LEU A 83 10.47 -2.90 -14.52
C LEU A 83 9.18 -3.61 -14.96
N TRP A 84 8.78 -3.50 -16.22
CA TRP A 84 7.59 -4.16 -16.75
C TRP A 84 7.69 -5.68 -16.69
N ARG A 85 8.87 -6.22 -17.03
CA ARG A 85 9.15 -7.66 -16.95
C ARG A 85 9.18 -8.15 -15.51
N LEU A 86 9.70 -7.36 -14.58
CA LEU A 86 9.66 -7.65 -13.15
C LEU A 86 8.23 -7.62 -12.62
N PHE A 87 7.45 -6.60 -13.00
CA PHE A 87 6.04 -6.47 -12.65
C PHE A 87 5.22 -7.66 -13.16
N LEU A 88 5.44 -8.11 -14.40
CA LEU A 88 4.78 -9.29 -14.96
C LEU A 88 5.12 -10.57 -14.18
N ARG A 89 6.38 -10.74 -13.76
CA ARG A 89 6.80 -11.87 -12.91
C ARG A 89 6.15 -11.83 -11.54
N VAL A 90 6.20 -10.68 -10.87
CA VAL A 90 5.56 -10.46 -9.57
C VAL A 90 4.06 -10.68 -9.69
N ARG A 91 3.39 -10.16 -10.72
CA ARG A 91 1.96 -10.37 -10.97
C ARG A 91 1.63 -11.84 -11.17
N ARG A 92 2.49 -12.60 -11.88
CA ARG A 92 2.31 -14.05 -12.08
C ARG A 92 2.48 -14.82 -10.77
N LEU A 93 3.44 -14.43 -9.92
CA LEU A 93 3.64 -15.01 -8.59
C LEU A 93 2.48 -14.67 -7.63
N TRP A 94 1.99 -13.44 -7.65
CA TRP A 94 0.81 -13.03 -6.90
C TRP A 94 -0.45 -13.77 -7.34
N ALA A 95 -0.63 -14.00 -8.65
CA ALA A 95 -1.74 -14.81 -9.17
C ALA A 95 -1.67 -16.28 -8.70
N SER A 96 -0.47 -16.83 -8.45
CA SER A 96 -0.32 -18.18 -7.88
C SER A 96 -0.57 -18.27 -6.38
N ILE A 97 -0.48 -17.16 -5.63
CA ILE A 97 -0.74 -17.13 -4.17
C ILE A 97 -2.19 -16.73 -3.87
N ALA A 98 -2.83 -15.96 -4.75
CA ALA A 98 -4.24 -15.59 -4.66
C ALA A 98 -5.25 -16.74 -4.42
N PRO A 99 -5.09 -17.98 -4.95
CA PRO A 99 -6.04 -19.06 -4.65
C PRO A 99 -6.05 -19.50 -3.17
N ALA A 100 -5.03 -19.17 -2.37
CA ALA A 100 -4.98 -19.57 -0.96
C ALA A 100 -5.86 -18.71 -0.02
N LEU A 101 -6.38 -17.57 -0.51
CA LEU A 101 -7.20 -16.65 0.27
C LEU A 101 -8.68 -16.66 -0.13
N GLN A 102 -9.13 -17.55 -1.02
CA GLN A 102 -10.57 -17.76 -1.20
C GLN A 102 -11.12 -18.33 0.11
N PRO A 103 -11.93 -17.56 0.87
CA PRO A 103 -12.59 -18.08 2.04
C PRO A 103 -13.45 -19.23 1.54
N ARG A 104 -13.25 -20.41 2.11
CA ARG A 104 -14.08 -21.59 1.92
C ARG A 104 -15.52 -21.14 2.14
N ALA A 105 -16.23 -20.85 1.05
CA ALA A 105 -17.65 -20.53 1.07
C ALA A 105 -18.32 -21.68 1.82
N GLY A 106 -18.91 -21.32 2.96
CA GLY A 106 -19.43 -22.25 3.95
C GLY A 106 -20.36 -23.24 3.27
N ARG A 107 -19.98 -24.51 3.39
CA ARG A 107 -20.89 -25.64 3.25
C ARG A 107 -21.75 -25.62 4.52
N GLY A 108 -23.02 -25.25 4.38
CA GLY A 108 -23.97 -25.14 5.47
C GLY A 108 -25.39 -25.26 4.94
N THR A 109 -25.74 -26.48 4.53
CA THR A 109 -27.11 -27.00 4.48
C THR A 109 -27.11 -28.28 5.29
#